data_AF-A0A0M8N629-F1
#
_entry.id   AF-A0A0M8N629-F1
#
_cell.length_a   1.000
_cell.length_b   1.000
_cell.length_c   1.000
_cell.angle_alpha   90.00
_cell.angle_beta   90.00
_cell.angle_gamma   90.00
#
_symmetry.space_group_name_H-M   'P 1'
#
loop_
_entity.id
_entity.type
_entity.pdbx_description
1 polymer ?
#
loop_
_entity_poly.entity_id
_entity_poly.type
_entity_poly.pdbx_seq_one_letter_code
_entity_poly.pdbx_strand_id
1 'polypeptide(L)'
;MERMMKSNSRIVEFFNSNPKGSVIDAVRSSPRYRDRFSVVPGEADAFCARHVAQDGGTVMTSDSDLLAHDLGNGKVVFLREIHRTAEGQLSCLIFNPREIHGRIGLPASVEPWRFAYERKHSPNATLSRLVSACSLPVVDAVGYDEFRQQYLHRQGAGALPSLVASGGATPLRLDGLDPRLSELILQLGPDAADASIFLSALIENPLRGTVWEPSMSTRRLAYSIAGWLTGCPPSLPVYEFRRVRQRSQKGRQLTLIHPDDIAATISSSILAIRRSTRKSAGDADPRHWIILSFLLDVAGCEEQGKASHLLETLRKGYTPSPKSAGRLPWDIAHFAAQVQASLYSLRILAQVLGLLPRDCEGAFGGSLWQLRGLLSRFPSLLWERTPRTTKSPARHEK
;
A
#
# COMPACT_ATOMS: atom_id res chain seq x y z
N MET A 1 -9.44 26.73 -16.14
CA MET A 1 -8.47 26.00 -15.28
C MET A 1 -8.04 26.81 -14.08
N GLU A 2 -7.44 28.01 -14.25
CA GLU A 2 -6.87 28.78 -13.15
C GLU A 2 -7.89 29.27 -12.09
N ARG A 3 -9.10 29.68 -12.52
CA ARG A 3 -10.22 30.02 -11.61
C ARG A 3 -10.74 28.81 -10.82
N MET A 4 -10.70 27.62 -11.40
CA MET A 4 -11.15 26.38 -10.75
C MET A 4 -10.11 25.88 -9.73
N MET A 5 -8.81 26.03 -10.04
CA MET A 5 -7.73 25.72 -9.09
C MET A 5 -7.68 26.69 -7.90
N LYS A 6 -7.97 27.99 -8.11
CA LYS A 6 -8.03 29.00 -7.03
C LYS A 6 -9.21 28.79 -6.07
N SER A 7 -10.33 28.22 -6.55
CA SER A 7 -11.53 28.00 -5.73
C SER A 7 -11.54 26.65 -4.98
N ASN A 8 -10.54 25.79 -5.18
CA ASN A 8 -10.58 24.38 -4.79
C ASN A 8 -9.49 23.96 -3.78
N SER A 9 -9.07 24.84 -2.87
CA SER A 9 -8.17 24.48 -1.77
C SER A 9 -8.66 23.28 -0.93
N ARG A 10 -9.98 23.02 -0.94
CA ARG A 10 -10.61 21.87 -0.27
C ARG A 10 -10.54 20.54 -1.05
N ILE A 11 -10.39 20.57 -2.38
CA ILE A 11 -10.20 19.34 -3.18
C ILE A 11 -8.80 18.77 -2.93
N VAL A 12 -7.83 19.67 -2.73
CA VAL A 12 -6.42 19.43 -2.41
C VAL A 12 -6.26 18.73 -1.03
N GLU A 13 -6.98 19.18 0.00
CA GLU A 13 -7.01 18.50 1.32
C GLU A 13 -7.63 17.08 1.28
N PHE A 14 -8.44 16.74 0.28
CA PHE A 14 -9.08 15.43 0.14
C PHE A 14 -8.12 14.33 -0.39
N PHE A 15 -6.94 14.69 -0.89
CA PHE A 15 -5.94 13.76 -1.46
C PHE A 15 -5.20 12.88 -0.43
N ASN A 16 -5.41 13.10 0.87
CA ASN A 16 -4.66 12.44 1.95
C ASN A 16 -5.30 11.16 2.54
N SER A 17 -6.27 10.53 1.87
CA SER A 17 -7.03 9.39 2.41
C SER A 17 -6.31 8.03 2.38
N ASN A 18 -5.00 7.98 2.12
CA ASN A 18 -4.23 6.73 2.09
C ASN A 18 -3.25 6.61 3.27
N PRO A 19 -3.71 6.15 4.46
CA PRO A 19 -2.94 6.25 5.70
C PRO A 19 -1.67 5.39 5.73
N LYS A 20 -1.65 4.22 5.09
CA LYS A 20 -0.49 3.31 5.20
C LYS A 20 0.75 3.83 4.43
N GLY A 21 0.57 4.27 3.19
CA GLY A 21 1.68 4.81 2.38
C GLY A 21 2.20 6.16 2.88
N SER A 22 1.31 7.01 3.42
CA SER A 22 1.69 8.34 3.92
C SER A 22 2.45 8.28 5.25
N VAL A 23 2.20 7.27 6.09
CA VAL A 23 2.96 7.06 7.34
C VAL A 23 4.40 6.65 7.04
N ILE A 24 4.65 5.78 6.06
CA ILE A 24 6.01 5.39 5.68
C ILE A 24 6.80 6.59 5.17
N ASP A 25 6.21 7.39 4.27
CA ASP A 25 6.83 8.63 3.80
C ASP A 25 7.11 9.58 4.98
N ALA A 26 6.17 9.74 5.92
CA ALA A 26 6.33 10.58 7.11
C ALA A 26 7.47 10.12 8.02
N VAL A 27 7.51 8.84 8.36
CA VAL A 27 8.53 8.25 9.23
C VAL A 27 9.90 8.36 8.59
N ARG A 28 10.02 8.08 7.29
CA ARG A 28 11.28 8.23 6.55
C ARG A 28 11.72 9.68 6.43
N SER A 29 10.79 10.62 6.34
CA SER A 29 11.14 12.05 6.33
C SER A 29 11.64 12.54 7.70
N SER A 30 11.32 11.83 8.79
CA SER A 30 11.70 12.22 10.15
C SER A 30 13.11 11.75 10.51
N PRO A 31 14.05 12.66 10.83
CA PRO A 31 15.37 12.29 11.34
C PRO A 31 15.32 11.47 12.63
N ARG A 32 14.25 11.62 13.42
CA ARG A 32 14.08 10.92 14.69
C ARG A 32 13.69 9.45 14.52
N TYR A 33 12.89 9.14 13.50
CA TYR A 33 12.27 7.82 13.36
C TYR A 33 12.82 7.01 12.19
N ARG A 34 13.49 7.64 11.22
CA ARG A 34 14.03 6.97 10.03
C ARG A 34 14.89 5.75 10.38
N ASP A 35 15.84 5.90 11.31
CA ASP A 35 16.80 4.84 11.63
C ASP A 35 16.25 3.80 12.63
N ARG A 36 15.01 4.00 13.09
CA ARG A 36 14.29 3.09 14.00
C ARG A 36 13.15 2.35 13.30
N PHE A 37 12.97 2.58 12.01
CA PHE A 37 11.89 2.02 11.21
C PHE A 37 12.47 0.99 10.23
N SER A 38 11.90 -0.20 10.23
CA SER A 38 12.25 -1.27 9.30
C SER A 38 11.01 -1.74 8.53
N VAL A 39 11.21 -2.02 7.24
CA VAL A 39 10.23 -2.75 6.42
C VAL A 39 10.69 -4.20 6.36
N VAL A 40 9.78 -5.13 6.61
CA VAL A 40 10.08 -6.57 6.65
C VAL A 40 9.37 -7.31 5.49
N PRO A 41 9.95 -8.40 4.96
CA PRO A 41 9.32 -9.19 3.91
C PRO A 41 8.27 -10.13 4.50
N GLY A 42 7.06 -9.60 4.72
CA GLY A 42 5.91 -10.34 5.23
C GLY A 42 5.16 -9.57 6.32
N GLU A 43 4.37 -10.30 7.11
CA GLU A 43 3.63 -9.72 8.22
C GLU A 43 4.55 -9.31 9.36
N ALA A 44 4.35 -8.09 9.87
CA ALA A 44 5.19 -7.53 10.94
C ALA A 44 5.12 -8.37 12.22
N ASP A 45 3.97 -8.99 12.51
CA ASP A 45 3.75 -9.78 13.72
C ASP A 45 4.74 -10.94 13.85
N ALA A 46 5.02 -11.65 12.77
CA ALA A 46 5.98 -12.76 12.79
C ALA A 46 7.41 -12.30 13.11
N PHE A 47 7.82 -11.13 12.59
CA PHE A 47 9.14 -10.56 12.86
C PHE A 47 9.23 -9.99 14.28
N CYS A 48 8.20 -9.30 14.73
CA CYS A 48 8.08 -8.80 16.10
C CYS A 48 8.10 -9.95 17.10
N ALA A 49 7.34 -11.02 16.84
CA ALA A 49 7.28 -12.21 17.66
C ALA A 49 8.66 -12.87 17.79
N ARG A 50 9.35 -13.07 16.67
CA ARG A 50 10.71 -13.61 16.64
C ARG A 50 11.67 -12.78 17.49
N HIS A 51 11.66 -11.46 17.30
CA HIS A 51 12.55 -10.55 18.00
C HIS A 51 12.32 -10.63 19.52
N VAL A 52 11.08 -10.54 19.99
CA VAL A 52 10.82 -10.59 21.43
C VAL A 52 10.95 -11.98 22.04
N ALA A 53 10.80 -13.05 21.25
CA ALA A 53 11.09 -14.41 21.70
C ALA A 53 12.58 -14.62 21.97
N GLN A 54 13.45 -13.99 21.18
CA GLN A 54 14.91 -14.10 21.29
C GLN A 54 15.50 -13.12 22.31
N ASP A 55 15.08 -11.85 22.24
CA ASP A 55 15.70 -10.74 22.97
C ASP A 55 14.87 -10.28 24.17
N GLY A 56 13.64 -10.78 24.32
CA GLY A 56 12.66 -10.27 25.27
C GLY A 56 12.04 -8.94 24.82
N GLY A 57 11.29 -8.30 25.72
CA GLY A 57 10.68 -6.99 25.47
C GLY A 57 9.16 -7.02 25.30
N THR A 58 8.63 -5.94 24.74
CA THR A 58 7.19 -5.71 24.63
C THR A 58 6.83 -5.22 23.24
N VAL A 59 5.86 -5.88 22.59
CA VAL A 59 5.30 -5.45 21.30
C VAL A 59 4.01 -4.69 21.53
N MET A 60 3.84 -3.56 20.85
CA MET A 60 2.60 -2.80 20.82
C MET A 60 1.85 -3.07 19.50
N THR A 61 0.59 -3.50 19.59
CA THR A 61 -0.25 -3.78 18.40
C THR A 61 -1.71 -3.32 18.59
N SER A 62 -2.47 -3.15 17.52
CA SER A 62 -3.91 -2.89 17.55
C SER A 62 -4.78 -4.15 17.56
N ASP A 63 -4.25 -5.28 17.11
CA ASP A 63 -4.96 -6.57 16.97
C ASP A 63 -4.47 -7.59 17.99
N SER A 64 -5.03 -8.80 17.96
CA SER A 64 -4.75 -9.86 18.93
C SER A 64 -3.83 -10.96 18.40
N ASP A 65 -3.35 -10.85 17.16
CA ASP A 65 -2.73 -11.96 16.44
C ASP A 65 -1.41 -12.40 17.10
N LEU A 66 -0.66 -11.46 17.66
CA LEU A 66 0.55 -11.72 18.46
C LEU A 66 0.34 -12.61 19.68
N LEU A 67 -0.89 -12.72 20.21
CA LEU A 67 -1.17 -13.65 21.32
C LEU A 67 -1.13 -15.12 20.88
N ALA A 68 -1.27 -15.40 19.58
CA ALA A 68 -1.21 -16.75 19.01
C ALA A 68 0.21 -17.17 18.58
N HIS A 69 1.18 -16.26 18.64
CA HIS A 69 2.59 -16.57 18.41
C HIS A 69 3.26 -17.04 19.70
N ASP A 70 4.30 -17.87 19.56
CA ASP A 70 5.24 -18.09 20.66
C ASP A 70 6.16 -16.89 20.81
N LEU A 71 5.94 -16.09 21.86
CA LEU A 71 6.73 -14.91 22.18
C LEU A 71 7.83 -15.18 23.20
N GLY A 72 8.04 -16.43 23.64
CA GLY A 72 8.96 -16.72 24.73
C GLY A 72 8.57 -15.98 26.02
N ASN A 73 9.45 -15.09 26.49
CA ASN A 73 9.19 -14.19 27.64
C ASN A 73 8.67 -12.80 27.21
N GLY A 74 8.45 -12.60 25.92
CA GLY A 74 7.93 -11.37 25.34
C GLY A 74 6.50 -11.07 25.79
N LYS A 75 6.16 -9.78 25.74
CA LYS A 75 4.90 -9.24 26.22
C LYS A 75 4.18 -8.50 25.08
N VAL A 76 2.86 -8.41 25.19
CA VAL A 76 2.01 -7.67 24.24
C VAL A 76 1.27 -6.56 24.98
N VAL A 77 1.22 -5.38 24.38
CA VAL A 77 0.35 -4.28 24.81
C VAL A 77 -0.55 -3.89 23.66
N PHE A 78 -1.86 -3.88 23.89
CA PHE A 78 -2.78 -3.38 22.87
C PHE A 78 -2.86 -1.86 22.90
N LEU A 79 -2.80 -1.22 21.73
CA LEU A 79 -2.84 0.24 21.62
C LEU A 79 -4.09 0.85 22.26
N ARG A 80 -5.22 0.14 22.23
CA ARG A 80 -6.49 0.56 22.86
C ARG A 80 -6.44 0.59 24.38
N GLU A 81 -5.49 -0.11 25.00
CA GLU A 81 -5.31 -0.21 26.45
C GLU A 81 -4.31 0.82 26.97
N ILE A 82 -3.77 1.69 26.11
CA ILE A 82 -2.87 2.77 26.51
C ILE A 82 -3.72 3.99 26.85
N HIS A 83 -3.69 4.40 28.11
CA HIS A 83 -4.47 5.52 28.64
C HIS A 83 -3.56 6.52 29.35
N ARG A 84 -3.99 7.79 29.35
CA ARG A 84 -3.32 8.83 30.13
C ARG A 84 -4.00 8.95 31.49
N THR A 85 -3.23 8.84 32.57
CA THR A 85 -3.73 9.02 33.95
C THR A 85 -4.01 10.49 34.24
N ALA A 86 -4.69 10.77 35.36
CA ALA A 86 -5.01 12.13 35.79
C ALA A 86 -3.74 12.98 36.02
N GLU A 87 -2.65 12.33 36.41
CA GLU A 87 -1.32 12.91 36.64
C GLU A 87 -0.54 13.12 35.32
N GLY A 88 -1.15 12.78 34.18
CA GLY A 88 -0.57 12.96 32.87
C GLY A 88 0.39 11.85 32.43
N GLN A 89 0.56 10.78 33.23
CA GLN A 89 1.38 9.61 32.90
C GLN A 89 0.65 8.67 31.94
N LEU A 90 1.40 7.83 31.20
CA LEU A 90 0.79 6.77 30.38
C LEU A 90 0.74 5.46 31.19
N SER A 91 -0.44 4.87 31.26
CA SER A 91 -0.69 3.55 31.84
C SER A 91 -1.16 2.59 30.75
N CYS A 92 -0.81 1.31 30.85
CA CYS A 92 -1.24 0.30 29.90
C CYS A 92 -1.40 -1.08 30.51
N LEU A 93 -2.26 -1.91 29.92
CA LEU A 93 -2.38 -3.33 30.24
C LEU A 93 -1.36 -4.14 29.43
N ILE A 94 -0.60 -4.97 30.16
CA ILE A 94 0.42 -5.85 29.60
C ILE A 94 -0.10 -7.29 29.63
N PHE A 95 -0.10 -7.93 28.47
CA PHE A 95 -0.49 -9.31 28.27
C PHE A 95 0.76 -10.17 28.15
N ASN A 96 0.86 -11.20 28.98
CA ASN A 96 1.91 -12.21 28.92
C ASN A 96 1.30 -13.51 28.38
N PRO A 97 1.51 -13.87 27.10
CA PRO A 97 0.88 -15.03 26.48
C PRO A 97 1.13 -16.32 27.27
N ARG A 98 2.36 -16.53 27.76
CA ARG A 98 2.70 -17.74 28.53
C ARG A 98 1.93 -17.82 29.85
N GLU A 99 1.80 -16.71 30.57
CA GLU A 99 0.99 -16.68 31.79
C GLU A 99 -0.50 -16.86 31.49
N ILE A 100 -1.00 -16.25 30.41
CA ILE A 100 -2.39 -16.41 29.98
C ILE A 100 -2.67 -17.88 29.70
N HIS A 101 -1.80 -18.55 28.95
CA HIS A 101 -1.85 -19.98 28.66
C HIS A 101 -1.97 -20.85 29.92
N GLY A 102 -1.11 -20.58 30.91
CA GLY A 102 -1.17 -21.27 32.19
C GLY A 102 -2.47 -21.00 32.96
N ARG A 103 -2.95 -19.75 32.98
CA ARG A 103 -4.17 -19.36 33.71
C ARG A 103 -5.45 -19.91 33.09
N ILE A 104 -5.50 -20.09 31.77
CA ILE A 104 -6.68 -20.70 31.09
C ILE A 104 -6.66 -22.23 31.12
N GLY A 105 -5.59 -22.84 31.67
CA GLY A 105 -5.49 -24.29 31.82
C GLY A 105 -5.17 -25.02 30.51
N LEU A 106 -4.50 -24.37 29.55
CA LEU A 106 -4.00 -25.08 28.37
C LEU A 106 -2.79 -25.96 28.78
N PRO A 107 -2.74 -27.23 28.34
CA PRO A 107 -1.57 -28.08 28.59
C PRO A 107 -0.30 -27.46 28.00
N ALA A 108 0.84 -27.65 28.67
CA ALA A 108 2.13 -27.14 28.18
C ALA A 108 2.58 -27.74 26.84
N SER A 109 2.02 -28.88 26.44
CA SER A 109 2.23 -29.52 25.14
C SER A 109 1.41 -28.90 24.01
N VAL A 110 0.46 -28.02 24.32
CA VAL A 110 -0.40 -27.37 23.33
C VAL A 110 0.22 -26.04 22.90
N GLU A 111 0.50 -25.95 21.61
CA GLU A 111 1.07 -24.74 21.00
C GLU A 111 0.08 -23.55 21.01
N PRO A 112 0.58 -22.30 21.09
CA PRO A 112 -0.27 -21.10 21.16
C PRO A 112 -1.31 -20.96 20.05
N TRP A 113 -0.93 -21.25 18.81
CA TRP A 113 -1.81 -21.18 17.66
C TRP A 113 -2.91 -22.26 17.65
N ARG A 114 -2.81 -23.35 18.45
CA ARG A 114 -3.90 -24.34 18.53
C ARG A 114 -5.18 -23.71 19.06
N PHE A 115 -5.08 -22.90 20.10
CA PHE A 115 -6.23 -22.22 20.68
C PHE A 115 -6.84 -21.20 19.69
N ALA A 116 -6.00 -20.48 18.95
CA ALA A 116 -6.44 -19.56 17.91
C ALA A 116 -7.18 -20.28 16.78
N TYR A 117 -6.71 -21.47 16.38
CA TYR A 117 -7.37 -22.32 15.38
C TYR A 117 -8.78 -22.74 15.84
N GLU A 118 -8.91 -23.25 17.06
CA GLU A 118 -10.22 -23.64 17.61
C GLU A 118 -11.18 -22.45 17.68
N ARG A 119 -10.69 -21.27 18.08
CA ARG A 119 -11.50 -20.03 18.09
C ARG A 119 -11.95 -19.64 16.68
N LYS A 120 -11.09 -19.79 15.67
CA LYS A 120 -11.43 -19.50 14.27
C LYS A 120 -12.54 -20.40 13.75
N HIS A 121 -12.50 -21.69 14.06
CA HIS A 121 -13.52 -22.67 13.65
C HIS A 121 -14.80 -22.60 14.49
N SER A 122 -14.69 -22.20 15.75
CA SER A 122 -15.82 -22.06 16.67
C SER A 122 -15.90 -20.65 17.28
N PRO A 123 -16.25 -19.61 16.50
CA PRO A 123 -16.22 -18.21 16.97
C PRO A 123 -17.06 -17.97 18.23
N ASN A 124 -18.19 -18.67 18.34
CA ASN A 124 -19.17 -18.50 19.41
C ASN A 124 -18.98 -19.49 20.57
N ALA A 125 -17.93 -20.34 20.54
CA ALA A 125 -17.67 -21.26 21.64
C ALA A 125 -17.19 -20.53 22.90
N THR A 126 -17.58 -21.07 24.06
CA THR A 126 -17.10 -20.61 25.36
C THR A 126 -15.62 -20.96 25.52
N LEU A 127 -14.91 -20.23 26.39
CA LEU A 127 -13.50 -20.50 26.69
C LEU A 127 -13.27 -21.97 27.12
N SER A 128 -14.12 -22.50 28.01
CA SER A 128 -14.03 -23.88 28.46
C SER A 128 -14.15 -24.91 27.34
N ARG A 129 -15.05 -24.68 26.36
CA ARG A 129 -15.20 -25.55 25.19
C ARG A 129 -13.99 -25.49 24.27
N LEU A 130 -13.40 -24.32 24.08
CA LEU A 130 -12.18 -24.16 23.27
C LEU A 130 -10.97 -24.84 23.93
N VAL A 131 -10.78 -24.68 25.23
CA VAL A 131 -9.71 -25.36 25.99
C VAL A 131 -9.86 -26.88 25.93
N SER A 132 -11.09 -27.37 26.10
CA SER A 132 -11.42 -28.80 25.93
C SER A 132 -11.10 -29.29 24.52
N ALA A 133 -11.48 -28.53 23.48
CA ALA A 133 -11.19 -28.86 22.08
C ALA A 133 -9.69 -28.93 21.78
N CYS A 134 -8.87 -28.05 22.39
CA CYS A 134 -7.41 -28.08 22.21
C CYS A 134 -6.76 -29.39 22.69
N SER A 135 -7.41 -30.11 23.61
CA SER A 135 -6.94 -31.41 24.13
C SER A 135 -7.34 -32.59 23.25
N LEU A 136 -8.24 -32.39 22.29
CA LEU A 136 -8.68 -33.42 21.36
C LEU A 136 -7.82 -33.41 20.09
N PRO A 137 -7.80 -34.53 19.34
CA PRO A 137 -7.21 -34.55 18.00
C PRO A 137 -7.84 -33.48 17.10
N VAL A 138 -7.02 -32.88 16.25
CA VAL A 138 -7.48 -31.90 15.27
C VAL A 138 -8.37 -32.60 14.23
N VAL A 139 -9.60 -32.10 14.03
CA VAL A 139 -10.55 -32.68 13.08
C VAL A 139 -10.12 -32.45 11.63
N ASP A 140 -9.71 -31.23 11.30
CA ASP A 140 -9.18 -30.85 9.98
C ASP A 140 -7.67 -30.64 10.09
N ALA A 141 -6.91 -31.74 9.92
CA ALA A 141 -5.46 -31.72 10.03
C ALA A 141 -4.79 -30.89 8.93
N VAL A 142 -5.36 -30.86 7.72
CA VAL A 142 -4.81 -30.10 6.58
C VAL A 142 -4.99 -28.61 6.83
N GLY A 143 -6.20 -28.17 7.14
CA GLY A 143 -6.48 -26.76 7.44
C GLY A 143 -5.74 -26.26 8.68
N TYR A 144 -5.51 -27.14 9.66
CA TYR A 144 -4.68 -26.81 10.82
C TYR A 144 -3.21 -26.66 10.47
N ASP A 145 -2.64 -27.53 9.63
CA ASP A 145 -1.25 -27.37 9.22
C ASP A 145 -1.06 -26.08 8.41
N GLU A 146 -1.96 -25.77 7.47
CA GLU A 146 -1.96 -24.50 6.74
C GLU A 146 -2.05 -23.28 7.67
N PHE A 147 -2.90 -23.35 8.70
CA PHE A 147 -3.00 -22.29 9.71
C PHE A 147 -1.72 -22.18 10.54
N ARG A 148 -1.17 -23.32 10.98
CA ARG A 148 0.05 -23.40 11.77
C ARG A 148 1.25 -22.82 11.02
N GLN A 149 1.35 -23.04 9.70
CA GLN A 149 2.44 -22.47 8.90
C GLN A 149 2.51 -20.93 8.93
N GLN A 150 1.42 -20.25 9.32
CA GLN A 150 1.39 -18.78 9.49
C GLN A 150 2.12 -18.32 10.76
N TYR A 151 2.15 -19.17 11.79
CA TYR A 151 2.73 -18.86 13.11
C TYR A 151 4.08 -19.53 13.34
N LEU A 152 4.36 -20.61 12.61
CA LEU A 152 5.71 -21.15 12.54
C LEU A 152 6.61 -20.07 12.00
N HIS A 153 7.53 -19.62 12.85
CA HIS A 153 8.64 -18.76 12.48
C HIS A 153 9.28 -19.37 11.23
N ARG A 154 8.96 -18.87 10.04
CA ARG A 154 9.66 -19.31 8.83
C ARG A 154 11.13 -19.06 9.12
N GLN A 155 11.89 -20.13 9.33
CA GLN A 155 13.34 -20.05 9.48
C GLN A 155 14.00 -19.52 8.20
N GLY A 156 13.22 -19.31 7.12
CA GLY A 156 13.47 -18.34 6.08
C GLY A 156 12.21 -17.52 5.76
N ALA A 157 11.82 -16.57 6.61
CA ALA A 157 10.93 -15.48 6.21
C ALA A 157 11.53 -14.89 4.93
N GLY A 158 10.80 -15.05 3.82
CA GLY A 158 11.35 -15.24 2.48
C GLY A 158 12.57 -14.36 2.23
N ALA A 159 13.68 -14.98 1.81
CA ALA A 159 14.79 -14.22 1.26
C ALA A 159 14.19 -13.21 0.27
N LEU A 160 14.50 -11.92 0.46
CA LEU A 160 14.04 -10.88 -0.44
C LEU A 160 14.33 -11.35 -1.86
N PRO A 161 13.34 -11.32 -2.77
CA PRO A 161 13.56 -11.71 -4.14
C PRO A 161 14.81 -10.98 -4.65
N SER A 162 15.72 -11.72 -5.26
CA SER A 162 16.92 -11.12 -5.83
C SER A 162 16.56 -10.54 -7.19
N LEU A 163 17.17 -9.42 -7.54
CA LEU A 163 17.02 -8.83 -8.86
C LEU A 163 17.64 -9.77 -9.90
N VAL A 164 16.82 -10.35 -10.77
CA VAL A 164 17.28 -11.30 -11.80
C VAL A 164 17.88 -10.57 -13.00
N ALA A 165 17.40 -9.34 -13.27
CA ALA A 165 17.75 -8.55 -14.45
C ALA A 165 19.23 -8.09 -14.56
N SER A 166 20.08 -8.34 -13.56
CA SER A 166 21.49 -7.91 -13.56
C SER A 166 22.51 -9.04 -13.46
N GLY A 167 22.12 -10.31 -13.63
CA GLY A 167 23.07 -11.44 -13.57
C GLY A 167 23.76 -11.63 -12.22
N GLY A 168 23.30 -10.94 -11.17
CA GLY A 168 23.83 -11.01 -9.81
C GLY A 168 22.69 -10.96 -8.79
N ALA A 169 22.82 -11.74 -7.71
CA ALA A 169 21.82 -11.88 -6.66
C ALA A 169 21.81 -10.67 -5.71
N THR A 170 21.40 -9.50 -6.20
CA THR A 170 21.26 -8.32 -5.33
C THR A 170 19.87 -8.36 -4.68
N PRO A 171 19.76 -8.39 -3.34
CA PRO A 171 18.47 -8.41 -2.67
C PRO A 171 17.67 -7.14 -2.98
N LEU A 172 16.38 -7.29 -3.30
CA LEU A 172 15.47 -6.17 -3.46
C LEU A 172 15.38 -5.33 -2.17
N ARG A 173 15.48 -4.00 -2.31
CA ARG A 173 15.23 -3.09 -1.20
C ARG A 173 13.78 -2.64 -1.22
N LEU A 174 12.99 -3.17 -0.28
CA LEU A 174 11.59 -2.75 -0.08
C LEU A 174 11.45 -1.40 0.64
N ASP A 175 12.57 -0.85 1.11
CA ASP A 175 12.66 0.41 1.84
C ASP A 175 12.00 1.58 1.11
N GLY A 176 10.81 1.98 1.56
CA GLY A 176 10.11 3.18 1.07
C GLY A 176 9.17 2.93 -0.10
N LEU A 177 8.95 1.67 -0.45
CA LEU A 177 7.84 1.27 -1.31
C LEU A 177 6.50 1.40 -0.58
N ASP A 178 5.42 1.59 -1.33
CA ASP A 178 4.07 1.40 -0.78
C ASP A 178 3.92 -0.06 -0.34
N PRO A 179 3.35 -0.36 0.85
CA PRO A 179 3.21 -1.73 1.34
C PRO A 179 2.54 -2.68 0.37
N ARG A 180 1.53 -2.20 -0.39
CA ARG A 180 0.83 -3.01 -1.39
C ARG A 180 1.73 -3.36 -2.58
N LEU A 181 2.63 -2.45 -2.92
CA LEU A 181 3.63 -2.68 -3.96
C LEU A 181 4.73 -3.62 -3.46
N SER A 182 5.19 -3.46 -2.20
CA SER A 182 6.12 -4.40 -1.58
C SER A 182 5.57 -5.82 -1.59
N GLU A 183 4.31 -5.99 -1.19
CA GLU A 183 3.62 -7.28 -1.18
C GLU A 183 3.48 -7.87 -2.60
N LEU A 184 3.15 -7.05 -3.60
CA LEU A 184 3.14 -7.47 -5.00
C LEU A 184 4.53 -7.95 -5.44
N ILE A 185 5.60 -7.20 -5.14
CA ILE A 185 6.96 -7.58 -5.53
C ILE A 185 7.40 -8.89 -4.87
N LEU A 186 6.99 -9.14 -3.64
CA LEU A 186 7.26 -10.41 -2.95
C LEU A 186 6.54 -11.60 -3.60
N GLN A 187 5.37 -11.37 -4.22
CA GLN A 187 4.62 -12.38 -4.98
C GLN A 187 5.20 -12.60 -6.39
N LEU A 188 5.82 -11.58 -6.98
CA LEU A 188 6.43 -11.66 -8.30
C LEU A 188 7.79 -12.36 -8.19
N GLY A 189 7.83 -13.67 -8.43
CA GLY A 189 9.05 -14.46 -8.52
C GLY A 189 9.05 -15.40 -9.73
N PRO A 190 10.16 -16.09 -10.01
CA PRO A 190 10.24 -17.04 -11.13
C PRO A 190 9.24 -18.19 -11.01
N ASP A 191 8.94 -18.63 -9.78
CA ASP A 191 8.00 -19.72 -9.48
C ASP A 191 6.59 -19.23 -9.15
N ALA A 192 6.27 -17.96 -9.43
CA ALA A 192 4.95 -17.41 -9.15
C ALA A 192 3.89 -18.04 -10.06
N ALA A 193 2.75 -18.43 -9.48
CA ALA A 193 1.59 -18.95 -10.22
C ALA A 193 0.57 -17.84 -10.53
N ASP A 194 0.35 -16.94 -9.58
CA ASP A 194 -0.38 -15.70 -9.72
C ASP A 194 0.21 -14.62 -8.80
N ALA A 195 -0.23 -13.39 -8.99
CA ALA A 195 0.03 -12.31 -8.04
C ALA A 195 -1.20 -11.44 -7.87
N SER A 196 -1.30 -10.79 -6.71
CA SER A 196 -2.43 -9.95 -6.37
C SER A 196 -1.98 -8.63 -5.74
N ILE A 197 -2.76 -7.58 -5.99
CA ILE A 197 -2.55 -6.28 -5.37
C ILE A 197 -3.88 -5.66 -4.97
N PHE A 198 -3.93 -5.15 -3.74
CA PHE A 198 -5.07 -4.39 -3.22
C PHE A 198 -4.87 -2.91 -3.47
N LEU A 199 -5.63 -2.34 -4.40
CA LEU A 199 -5.63 -0.90 -4.67
C LEU A 199 -6.18 -0.13 -3.47
N SER A 200 -5.79 1.14 -3.39
CA SER A 200 -6.21 2.00 -2.30
C SER A 200 -7.72 2.24 -2.33
N ALA A 201 -8.38 2.26 -1.17
CA ALA A 201 -9.80 2.53 -1.12
C ALA A 201 -10.05 4.02 -1.41
N LEU A 202 -10.74 4.32 -2.52
CA LEU A 202 -11.14 5.68 -2.89
C LEU A 202 -12.65 5.86 -2.75
N ILE A 203 -13.09 7.06 -2.40
CA ILE A 203 -14.52 7.41 -2.31
C ILE A 203 -14.98 7.82 -3.71
N GLU A 204 -15.51 6.86 -4.46
CA GLU A 204 -16.02 7.05 -5.82
C GLU A 204 -17.56 6.89 -5.89
N ASN A 205 -18.19 7.50 -6.89
CA ASN A 205 -19.61 7.31 -7.17
C ASN A 205 -19.91 5.83 -7.51
N PRO A 206 -20.76 5.12 -6.73
CA PRO A 206 -21.04 3.70 -6.93
C PRO A 206 -21.86 3.40 -8.19
N LEU A 207 -22.46 4.41 -8.81
CA LEU A 207 -23.25 4.28 -10.05
C LEU A 207 -22.39 4.41 -11.32
N ARG A 208 -21.09 4.70 -11.19
CA ARG A 208 -20.16 4.87 -12.31
C ARG A 208 -19.19 3.69 -12.42
N GLY A 209 -18.56 3.56 -13.59
CA GLY A 209 -17.42 2.67 -13.77
C GLY A 209 -16.28 3.04 -12.82
N THR A 210 -15.38 2.10 -12.56
CA THR A 210 -14.35 2.33 -11.55
C THR A 210 -13.33 3.41 -11.95
N VAL A 211 -12.93 4.24 -10.99
CA VAL A 211 -11.92 5.29 -11.17
C VAL A 211 -10.52 4.77 -11.51
N TRP A 212 -10.29 3.48 -11.30
CA TRP A 212 -9.02 2.82 -11.55
C TRP A 212 -8.82 2.39 -13.01
N GLU A 213 -9.91 2.29 -13.78
CA GLU A 213 -9.88 1.78 -15.15
C GLU A 213 -9.08 2.68 -16.12
N PRO A 214 -9.22 4.03 -16.09
CA PRO A 214 -8.50 4.90 -17.03
C PRO A 214 -6.98 4.87 -16.86
N SER A 215 -6.47 4.62 -15.65
CA SER A 215 -5.03 4.56 -15.35
C SER A 215 -4.45 3.13 -15.36
N MET A 216 -5.22 2.15 -15.84
CA MET A 216 -4.83 0.74 -15.86
C MET A 216 -3.55 0.50 -16.65
N SER A 217 -3.38 1.12 -17.82
CA SER A 217 -2.18 0.94 -18.67
C SER A 217 -0.90 1.36 -17.95
N THR A 218 -0.97 2.40 -17.11
CA THR A 218 0.16 2.85 -16.27
C THR A 218 0.53 1.80 -15.22
N ARG A 219 -0.46 1.21 -14.54
CA ARG A 219 -0.21 0.15 -13.55
C ARG A 219 0.27 -1.14 -14.22
N ARG A 220 -0.31 -1.51 -15.36
CA ARG A 220 0.12 -2.66 -16.16
C ARG A 220 1.59 -2.53 -16.57
N LEU A 221 2.02 -1.34 -17.01
CA LEU A 221 3.43 -1.07 -17.30
C LEU A 221 4.31 -1.26 -16.06
N ALA A 222 3.89 -0.71 -14.92
CA ALA A 222 4.64 -0.84 -13.66
C ALA A 222 4.79 -2.30 -13.23
N TYR A 223 3.72 -3.09 -13.27
CA TYR A 223 3.76 -4.52 -12.90
C TYR A 223 4.62 -5.33 -13.88
N SER A 224 4.61 -4.97 -15.17
CA SER A 224 5.43 -5.64 -16.19
C SER A 224 6.92 -5.38 -15.98
N ILE A 225 7.29 -4.14 -15.62
CA ILE A 225 8.67 -3.80 -15.26
C ILE A 225 9.08 -4.52 -13.96
N ALA A 226 8.20 -4.56 -12.96
CA ALA A 226 8.47 -5.28 -11.71
C ALA A 226 8.66 -6.78 -11.95
N GLY A 227 7.79 -7.41 -12.76
CA GLY A 227 7.90 -8.82 -13.12
C GLY A 227 9.19 -9.11 -13.90
N TRP A 228 9.58 -8.25 -14.84
CA TRP A 228 10.88 -8.36 -15.51
C TRP A 228 12.05 -8.29 -14.53
N LEU A 229 12.02 -7.38 -13.55
CA LEU A 229 13.06 -7.25 -12.53
C LEU A 229 13.22 -8.49 -11.65
N THR A 230 12.11 -9.18 -11.35
CA THR A 230 12.09 -10.36 -10.48
C THR A 230 12.15 -11.69 -11.22
N GLY A 231 12.23 -11.67 -12.55
CA GLY A 231 12.27 -12.89 -13.37
C GLY A 231 10.92 -13.62 -13.47
N CYS A 232 9.82 -12.91 -13.24
CA CYS A 232 8.47 -13.44 -13.36
C CYS A 232 8.14 -13.84 -14.81
N PRO A 233 7.39 -14.94 -15.03
CA PRO A 233 6.88 -15.31 -16.35
C PRO A 233 6.02 -14.19 -16.98
N PRO A 234 6.17 -13.88 -18.29
CA PRO A 234 5.33 -12.86 -18.96
C PRO A 234 3.84 -13.18 -18.97
N SER A 235 3.48 -14.47 -18.85
CA SER A 235 2.09 -14.94 -18.82
C SER A 235 1.45 -14.88 -17.42
N LEU A 236 2.19 -14.49 -16.38
CA LEU A 236 1.67 -14.44 -15.02
C LEU A 236 0.47 -13.48 -14.94
N PRO A 237 -0.71 -13.93 -14.47
CA PRO A 237 -1.82 -13.04 -14.22
C PRO A 237 -1.60 -12.24 -12.94
N VAL A 238 -1.83 -10.92 -13.01
CA VAL A 238 -1.89 -10.04 -11.84
C VAL A 238 -3.33 -9.62 -11.57
N TYR A 239 -3.83 -9.85 -10.37
CA TYR A 239 -5.21 -9.53 -9.98
C TYR A 239 -5.28 -8.26 -9.15
N GLU A 240 -6.02 -7.25 -9.63
CA GLU A 240 -6.28 -6.03 -8.88
C GLU A 240 -7.59 -6.11 -8.08
N PHE A 241 -7.49 -5.86 -6.78
CA PHE A 241 -8.62 -5.83 -5.86
C PHE A 241 -8.86 -4.40 -5.36
N ARG A 242 -10.10 -3.90 -5.49
CA ARG A 242 -10.45 -2.52 -5.10
C ARG A 242 -11.13 -2.44 -3.74
N ARG A 243 -12.08 -3.35 -3.50
CA ARG A 243 -12.82 -3.54 -2.25
C ARG A 243 -13.27 -4.99 -2.18
N VAL A 244 -12.80 -5.76 -1.20
CA VAL A 244 -13.31 -7.11 -0.97
C VAL A 244 -14.62 -6.99 -0.19
N ARG A 245 -15.74 -6.72 -0.90
CA ARG A 245 -17.07 -6.76 -0.27
C ARG A 245 -17.63 -8.18 -0.20
N GLN A 246 -17.23 -9.06 -1.13
CA GLN A 246 -17.66 -10.44 -1.20
C GLN A 246 -16.47 -11.34 -1.54
N ARG A 247 -16.38 -12.49 -0.86
CA ARG A 247 -15.30 -13.48 -1.04
C ARG A 247 -15.27 -14.12 -2.44
N SER A 248 -16.34 -13.98 -3.23
CA SER A 248 -16.46 -14.55 -4.58
C SER A 248 -15.97 -13.63 -5.71
N GLN A 249 -15.58 -12.39 -5.41
CA GLN A 249 -15.09 -11.49 -6.45
C GLN A 249 -13.70 -11.92 -6.91
N LYS A 250 -13.63 -12.45 -8.13
CA LYS A 250 -12.37 -12.60 -8.86
C LYS A 250 -11.92 -11.18 -9.24
N GLY A 251 -10.78 -10.73 -8.71
CA GLY A 251 -10.24 -9.39 -8.96
C GLY A 251 -10.12 -9.07 -10.46
N ARG A 252 -9.81 -7.82 -10.81
CA ARG A 252 -9.57 -7.47 -12.22
C ARG A 252 -8.24 -8.10 -12.65
N GLN A 253 -8.31 -9.12 -13.50
CA GLN A 253 -7.11 -9.75 -14.07
C GLN A 253 -6.44 -8.82 -15.07
N LEU A 254 -5.12 -8.69 -14.95
CA LEU A 254 -4.23 -8.01 -15.86
C LEU A 254 -3.19 -9.01 -16.37
N THR A 255 -2.99 -9.03 -17.68
CA THR A 255 -1.86 -9.72 -18.29
C THR A 255 -0.68 -8.75 -18.37
N LEU A 256 0.51 -9.22 -18.00
CA LEU A 256 1.73 -8.43 -18.12
C LEU A 256 2.08 -8.19 -19.60
N ILE A 257 2.78 -7.09 -19.85
CA ILE A 257 3.28 -6.74 -21.18
C ILE A 257 4.49 -7.61 -21.46
N HIS A 258 4.53 -8.22 -22.65
CA HIS A 258 5.67 -9.00 -23.09
C HIS A 258 6.94 -8.12 -23.10
N PRO A 259 8.10 -8.61 -22.64
CA PRO A 259 9.34 -7.81 -22.60
C PRO A 259 9.64 -7.04 -23.89
N ASP A 260 9.38 -7.63 -25.05
CA ASP A 260 9.61 -7.00 -26.36
C ASP A 260 8.75 -5.73 -26.59
N ASP A 261 7.56 -5.67 -26.00
CA ASP A 261 6.60 -4.57 -26.16
C ASP A 261 6.73 -3.48 -25.08
N ILE A 262 7.52 -3.74 -24.01
CA ILE A 262 7.71 -2.80 -22.90
C ILE A 262 8.33 -1.49 -23.42
N ALA A 263 9.31 -1.56 -24.33
CA ALA A 263 9.98 -0.38 -24.88
C ALA A 263 9.01 0.56 -25.62
N ALA A 264 8.10 0.02 -26.42
CA ALA A 264 7.08 0.79 -27.14
C ALA A 264 6.09 1.45 -26.16
N THR A 265 5.68 0.72 -25.13
CA THR A 265 4.78 1.24 -24.09
C THR A 265 5.42 2.37 -23.27
N ILE A 266 6.70 2.23 -22.92
CA ILE A 266 7.48 3.28 -22.26
C ILE A 266 7.55 4.54 -23.14
N SER A 267 7.80 4.37 -24.44
CA SER A 267 7.89 5.49 -25.39
C SER A 267 6.59 6.28 -25.44
N SER A 268 5.43 5.61 -25.48
CA SER A 268 4.11 6.27 -25.40
C SER A 268 3.93 7.05 -24.08
N SER A 269 4.35 6.46 -22.96
CA SER A 269 4.28 7.09 -21.64
C SER A 269 5.14 8.37 -21.56
N ILE A 270 6.37 8.32 -22.10
CA ILE A 270 7.27 9.48 -22.19
C ILE A 270 6.63 10.60 -23.02
N LEU A 271 5.99 10.27 -24.14
CA LEU A 271 5.30 11.25 -24.97
C LEU A 271 4.16 11.93 -24.20
N ALA A 272 3.38 11.20 -23.40
CA ALA A 272 2.34 11.77 -22.56
C ALA A 272 2.90 12.76 -21.53
N ILE A 273 4.00 12.41 -20.85
CA ILE A 273 4.67 13.29 -19.87
C ILE A 273 5.24 14.55 -20.54
N ARG A 274 5.88 14.41 -21.70
CA ARG A 274 6.39 15.58 -22.44
C ARG A 274 5.26 16.52 -22.88
N ARG A 275 4.10 15.97 -23.28
CA ARG A 275 2.91 16.76 -23.61
C ARG A 275 2.34 17.50 -22.41
N SER A 276 2.31 16.92 -21.21
CA SER A 276 1.85 17.63 -20.00
C SER A 276 2.80 18.77 -19.63
N THR A 277 4.11 18.54 -19.75
CA THR A 277 5.16 19.53 -19.44
C THR A 277 5.00 20.80 -20.27
N ARG A 278 4.75 20.65 -21.58
CA ARG A 278 4.50 21.80 -22.48
C ARG A 278 3.26 22.61 -22.11
N LYS A 279 2.30 22.01 -21.41
CA LYS A 279 1.03 22.64 -21.00
C LYS A 279 1.08 23.22 -19.58
N SER A 280 2.13 22.95 -18.80
CA SER A 280 2.36 23.52 -17.46
C SER A 280 3.49 24.55 -17.49
N ALA A 281 3.66 25.33 -16.41
CA ALA A 281 4.77 26.28 -16.26
C ALA A 281 6.13 25.59 -16.00
N GLY A 282 6.33 24.36 -16.52
CA GLY A 282 7.49 23.50 -16.28
C GLY A 282 7.26 22.39 -15.24
N ASP A 283 8.29 21.57 -15.03
CA ASP A 283 8.29 20.39 -14.15
C ASP A 283 8.22 20.74 -12.65
N ALA A 284 8.61 21.97 -12.29
CA ALA A 284 8.64 22.42 -10.89
C ALA A 284 7.25 22.80 -10.37
N ASP A 285 6.26 22.95 -11.26
CA ASP A 285 4.90 23.29 -10.88
C ASP A 285 4.14 22.02 -10.46
N PRO A 286 3.68 21.88 -9.20
CA PRO A 286 2.92 20.70 -8.76
C PRO A 286 1.68 20.41 -9.59
N ARG A 287 1.11 21.43 -10.25
CA ARG A 287 -0.04 21.29 -11.16
C ARG A 287 0.29 20.45 -12.39
N HIS A 288 1.57 20.30 -12.74
CA HIS A 288 2.05 19.43 -13.81
C HIS A 288 1.53 18.00 -13.66
N TRP A 289 1.63 17.43 -12.45
CA TRP A 289 1.20 16.06 -12.17
C TRP A 289 -0.30 15.87 -12.29
N ILE A 290 -1.07 16.89 -11.90
CA ILE A 290 -2.53 16.91 -12.07
C ILE A 290 -2.87 16.96 -13.57
N ILE A 291 -2.20 17.81 -14.35
CA ILE A 291 -2.42 17.87 -15.81
C ILE A 291 -2.05 16.55 -16.47
N LEU A 292 -0.93 15.93 -16.09
CA LEU A 292 -0.55 14.61 -16.56
C LEU A 292 -1.61 13.57 -16.23
N SER A 293 -2.16 13.58 -15.01
CA SER A 293 -3.24 12.67 -14.62
C SER A 293 -4.48 12.80 -15.51
N PHE A 294 -4.78 14.03 -15.99
CA PHE A 294 -5.89 14.27 -16.91
C PHE A 294 -5.59 13.72 -18.31
N LEU A 295 -4.38 13.94 -18.81
CA LEU A 295 -3.98 13.42 -20.12
C LEU A 295 -3.98 11.89 -20.14
N LEU A 296 -3.52 11.25 -19.07
CA LEU A 296 -3.54 9.80 -18.93
C LEU A 296 -4.96 9.25 -18.82
N ASP A 297 -5.85 9.91 -18.05
CA ASP A 297 -7.26 9.51 -17.97
C ASP A 297 -7.97 9.59 -19.32
N VAL A 298 -7.77 10.68 -20.08
CA VAL A 298 -8.37 10.84 -21.41
C VAL A 298 -7.84 9.78 -22.36
N ALA A 299 -6.53 9.57 -22.43
CA ALA A 299 -5.93 8.56 -23.29
C ALA A 299 -6.41 7.14 -22.93
N GLY A 300 -6.45 6.79 -21.65
CA GLY A 300 -6.92 5.48 -21.20
C GLY A 300 -8.41 5.25 -21.43
N CYS A 301 -9.24 6.30 -21.33
CA CYS A 301 -10.64 6.24 -21.73
C CYS A 301 -10.79 6.00 -23.24
N GLU A 302 -10.01 6.72 -24.06
CA GLU A 302 -10.01 6.57 -25.52
C GLU A 302 -9.59 5.17 -25.98
N GLU A 303 -8.54 4.59 -25.37
CA GLU A 303 -8.11 3.19 -25.61
C GLU A 303 -9.23 2.18 -25.35
N GLN A 304 -10.17 2.51 -24.47
CA GLN A 304 -11.31 1.66 -24.12
C GLN A 304 -12.59 2.00 -24.89
N GLY A 305 -12.55 2.96 -25.81
CA GLY A 305 -13.72 3.45 -26.53
C GLY A 305 -14.75 4.14 -25.63
N LYS A 306 -14.31 4.76 -24.52
CA LYS A 306 -15.18 5.42 -23.54
C LYS A 306 -14.93 6.94 -23.48
N ALA A 307 -15.95 7.69 -23.08
CA ALA A 307 -15.80 9.11 -22.78
C ALA A 307 -15.22 9.32 -21.37
N SER A 308 -14.29 10.29 -21.24
CA SER A 308 -13.72 10.67 -19.95
C SER A 308 -14.70 11.51 -19.13
N HIS A 309 -15.19 10.96 -18.00
CA HIS A 309 -15.98 11.71 -17.00
C HIS A 309 -15.19 12.89 -16.42
N LEU A 310 -13.87 12.72 -16.28
CA LEU A 310 -12.99 13.76 -15.82
C LEU A 310 -13.05 14.97 -16.77
N LEU A 311 -12.91 14.73 -18.07
CA LEU A 311 -12.98 15.77 -19.09
C LEU A 311 -14.37 16.43 -19.16
N GLU A 312 -15.43 15.64 -19.04
CA GLU A 312 -16.81 16.14 -18.99
C GLU A 312 -17.03 17.07 -17.79
N THR A 313 -16.57 16.65 -16.60
CA THR A 313 -16.67 17.44 -15.37
C THR A 313 -15.85 18.73 -15.47
N LEU A 314 -14.65 18.68 -16.05
CA LEU A 314 -13.83 19.86 -16.31
C LEU A 314 -14.51 20.87 -17.26
N ARG A 315 -15.19 20.38 -18.30
CA ARG A 315 -15.91 21.21 -19.28
C ARG A 315 -17.14 21.87 -18.66
N LYS A 316 -17.91 21.12 -17.87
CA LYS A 316 -19.09 21.63 -17.16
C LYS A 316 -18.71 22.68 -16.11
N GLY A 317 -17.53 22.54 -15.50
CA GLY A 317 -17.11 23.35 -14.37
C GLY A 317 -17.94 23.06 -13.12
N TYR A 318 -17.45 23.48 -11.97
CA TYR A 318 -18.18 23.37 -10.71
C TYR A 318 -18.22 24.72 -10.00
N THR A 319 -19.43 25.20 -9.73
CA THR A 319 -19.67 26.40 -8.93
C THR A 319 -20.54 25.99 -7.74
N PRO A 320 -20.00 25.94 -6.52
CA PRO A 320 -20.76 25.52 -5.36
C PRO A 320 -21.90 26.51 -5.11
N SER A 321 -23.13 26.00 -5.05
CA SER A 321 -24.29 26.80 -4.67
C SER A 321 -24.33 27.00 -3.15
N PRO A 322 -24.74 28.17 -2.63
CA PRO A 322 -24.94 28.35 -1.19
C PRO A 322 -25.93 27.35 -0.58
N LYS A 323 -26.86 26.80 -1.37
CA LYS A 323 -27.79 25.72 -0.95
C LYS A 323 -27.11 24.34 -0.79
N SER A 324 -25.89 24.18 -1.30
CA SER A 324 -25.08 22.95 -1.22
C SER A 324 -23.98 23.02 -0.16
N ALA A 325 -24.03 24.02 0.74
CA ALA A 325 -23.07 24.17 1.81
C ALA A 325 -22.99 22.87 2.65
N GLY A 326 -21.84 22.17 2.56
CA GLY A 326 -21.58 20.93 3.29
C GLY A 326 -21.90 19.63 2.57
N ARG A 327 -22.44 19.63 1.34
CA ARG A 327 -22.69 18.40 0.55
C ARG A 327 -21.89 18.40 -0.75
N LEU A 328 -20.92 17.50 -0.87
CA LEU A 328 -20.14 17.31 -2.09
C LEU A 328 -20.92 16.43 -3.09
N PRO A 329 -21.17 16.88 -4.33
CA PRO A 329 -21.83 16.05 -5.33
C PRO A 329 -20.98 14.81 -5.68
N TRP A 330 -21.64 13.68 -5.93
CA TRP A 330 -20.96 12.43 -6.29
C TRP A 330 -20.10 12.53 -7.54
N ASP A 331 -20.47 13.36 -8.52
CA ASP A 331 -19.65 13.58 -9.72
C ASP A 331 -18.33 14.29 -9.41
N ILE A 332 -18.32 15.20 -8.43
CA ILE A 332 -17.10 15.87 -7.96
C ILE A 332 -16.26 14.93 -7.10
N ALA A 333 -16.89 14.12 -6.24
CA ALA A 333 -16.20 13.08 -5.48
C ALA A 333 -15.54 12.06 -6.43
N HIS A 334 -16.27 11.61 -7.45
CA HIS A 334 -15.76 10.68 -8.47
C HIS A 334 -14.63 11.30 -9.29
N PHE A 335 -14.77 12.56 -9.73
CA PHE A 335 -13.70 13.31 -10.38
C PHE A 335 -12.43 13.36 -9.52
N ALA A 336 -12.55 13.71 -8.24
CA ALA A 336 -11.39 13.74 -7.33
C ALA A 336 -10.75 12.36 -7.17
N ALA A 337 -11.57 11.31 -7.06
CA ALA A 337 -11.11 9.93 -6.98
C ALA A 337 -10.41 9.46 -8.28
N GLN A 338 -10.83 9.91 -9.47
CA GLN A 338 -10.11 9.63 -10.73
C GLN A 338 -8.71 10.24 -10.73
N VAL A 339 -8.58 11.49 -10.29
CA VAL A 339 -7.27 12.15 -10.17
C VAL A 339 -6.38 11.39 -9.17
N GLN A 340 -6.94 11.00 -8.03
CA GLN A 340 -6.23 10.20 -7.01
C GLN A 340 -5.76 8.86 -7.56
N ALA A 341 -6.62 8.14 -8.29
CA ALA A 341 -6.28 6.85 -8.88
C ALA A 341 -5.15 6.96 -9.90
N SER A 342 -5.20 7.98 -10.76
CA SER A 342 -4.16 8.24 -11.76
C SER A 342 -2.82 8.64 -11.13
N LEU A 343 -2.84 9.53 -10.13
CA LEU A 343 -1.61 9.91 -9.40
C LEU A 343 -1.04 8.73 -8.62
N TYR A 344 -1.87 7.90 -8.00
CA TYR A 344 -1.41 6.70 -7.31
C TYR A 344 -0.79 5.68 -8.28
N SER A 345 -1.37 5.53 -9.47
CA SER A 345 -0.83 4.67 -10.52
C SER A 345 0.55 5.15 -11.01
N LEU A 346 0.73 6.48 -11.14
CA LEU A 346 2.04 7.08 -11.43
C LEU A 346 3.04 6.85 -10.29
N ARG A 347 2.60 6.91 -9.03
CA ARG A 347 3.45 6.61 -7.88
C ARG A 347 3.94 5.16 -7.92
N ILE A 348 3.06 4.20 -8.20
CA ILE A 348 3.44 2.78 -8.35
C ILE A 348 4.54 2.66 -9.41
N LEU A 349 4.33 3.26 -10.59
CA LEU A 349 5.33 3.24 -11.67
C LEU A 349 6.65 3.89 -11.25
N ALA A 350 6.61 5.05 -10.61
CA ALA A 350 7.81 5.75 -10.12
C ALA A 350 8.58 4.92 -9.09
N GLN A 351 7.88 4.26 -8.17
CA GLN A 351 8.50 3.40 -7.15
C GLN A 351 9.13 2.15 -7.79
N VAL A 352 8.47 1.51 -8.75
CA VAL A 352 9.06 0.38 -9.50
C VAL A 352 10.31 0.81 -10.27
N LEU A 353 10.27 1.95 -10.95
CA LEU A 353 11.45 2.50 -11.64
C LEU A 353 12.58 2.86 -10.66
N GLY A 354 12.24 3.15 -9.40
CA GLY A 354 13.19 3.37 -8.31
C GLY A 354 14.01 2.12 -7.97
N LEU A 355 13.49 0.92 -8.25
CA LEU A 355 14.14 -0.37 -7.99
C LEU A 355 15.18 -0.76 -9.04
N LEU A 356 15.25 -0.03 -10.16
CA LEU A 356 16.16 -0.35 -11.26
C LEU A 356 17.63 -0.31 -10.79
N PRO A 357 18.37 -1.43 -10.95
CA PRO A 357 19.82 -1.47 -10.81
C PRO A 357 20.49 -0.46 -11.72
N ARG A 358 21.65 0.05 -11.32
CA ARG A 358 22.44 0.99 -12.15
C ARG A 358 22.90 0.35 -13.46
N ASP A 359 23.14 -0.96 -13.44
CA ASP A 359 23.71 -1.69 -14.58
C ASP A 359 22.68 -2.02 -15.67
N CYS A 360 21.40 -1.72 -15.44
CA CYS A 360 20.32 -1.90 -16.42
C CYS A 360 20.20 -0.72 -17.41
N GLU A 361 21.25 0.06 -17.65
CA GLU A 361 21.23 1.27 -18.52
C GLU A 361 20.88 0.96 -19.97
N GLY A 362 21.30 -0.21 -20.47
CA GLY A 362 20.98 -0.69 -21.82
C GLY A 362 19.58 -1.31 -21.97
N ALA A 363 18.85 -1.57 -20.88
CA ALA A 363 17.55 -2.24 -20.96
C ALA A 363 16.51 -1.37 -21.70
N PHE A 364 15.78 -1.98 -22.64
CA PHE A 364 14.76 -1.31 -23.46
C PHE A 364 15.27 -0.05 -24.19
N GLY A 365 16.53 -0.06 -24.65
CA GLY A 365 17.12 1.02 -25.45
C GLY A 365 17.22 2.35 -24.71
N GLY A 366 17.44 2.34 -23.39
CA GLY A 366 17.60 3.55 -22.56
C GLY A 366 16.30 4.31 -22.25
N SER A 367 15.18 3.95 -22.90
CA SER A 367 13.87 4.58 -22.69
C SER A 367 13.40 4.43 -21.24
N LEU A 368 13.75 3.32 -20.59
CA LEU A 368 13.44 3.06 -19.19
C LEU A 368 14.07 4.09 -18.24
N TRP A 369 15.33 4.46 -18.48
CA TRP A 369 16.03 5.48 -17.69
C TRP A 369 15.51 6.88 -17.95
N GLN A 370 15.13 7.16 -19.18
CA GLN A 370 14.46 8.41 -19.51
C GLN A 370 13.14 8.54 -18.73
N LEU A 371 12.32 7.49 -18.69
CA LEU A 371 11.08 7.48 -17.92
C LEU A 371 11.34 7.60 -16.41
N ARG A 372 12.36 6.89 -15.88
CA ARG A 372 12.81 7.04 -14.48
C ARG A 372 13.20 8.48 -14.17
N GLY A 373 13.97 9.13 -15.05
CA GLY A 373 14.39 10.52 -14.91
C GLY A 373 13.20 11.48 -14.85
N LEU A 374 12.22 11.30 -15.74
CA LEU A 374 10.99 12.11 -15.75
C LEU A 374 10.17 11.93 -14.47
N LEU A 375 10.03 10.69 -13.98
CA LEU A 375 9.24 10.37 -12.79
C LEU A 375 10.01 10.52 -11.47
N SER A 376 11.32 10.76 -11.50
CA SER A 376 12.14 10.98 -10.29
C SER A 376 11.70 12.20 -9.47
N ARG A 377 11.04 13.16 -10.13
CA ARG A 377 10.49 14.38 -9.53
C ARG A 377 9.05 14.20 -9.03
N PHE A 378 8.49 12.99 -9.15
CA PHE A 378 7.13 12.73 -8.70
C PHE A 378 7.04 12.95 -7.18
N PRO A 379 6.05 13.72 -6.69
CA PRO A 379 5.96 14.09 -5.29
C PRO A 379 5.76 12.89 -4.37
N SER A 380 6.31 12.96 -3.14
CA SER A 380 5.93 12.05 -2.07
C SER A 380 4.48 12.28 -1.63
N LEU A 381 3.89 11.37 -0.86
CA LEU A 381 2.53 11.55 -0.35
C LEU A 381 2.41 12.71 0.66
N LEU A 382 3.54 13.32 1.07
CA LEU A 382 3.58 14.46 1.99
C LEU A 382 3.61 15.83 1.30
N TRP A 383 3.44 15.89 -0.02
CA TRP A 383 3.74 17.06 -0.84
C TRP A 383 3.04 18.38 -0.46
N GLU A 384 2.00 18.33 0.38
CA GLU A 384 1.31 19.53 0.88
C GLU A 384 1.70 19.95 2.31
N ARG A 385 2.51 19.16 3.03
CA ARG A 385 3.01 19.55 4.35
C ARG A 385 4.25 20.44 4.25
N THR A 386 4.23 21.44 3.39
CA THR A 386 5.03 22.65 3.67
C THR A 386 4.48 23.28 4.94
N PRO A 387 5.29 23.57 5.96
CA PRO A 387 4.83 24.31 7.12
C PRO A 387 4.19 25.60 6.60
N ARG A 388 2.93 25.87 6.96
CA ARG A 388 2.47 27.26 6.97
C ARG A 388 3.49 27.98 7.83
N THR A 389 4.31 28.82 7.22
CA THR A 389 5.20 29.74 7.94
C THR A 389 4.32 30.41 8.98
N THR A 390 4.52 30.05 10.24
CA THR A 390 3.92 30.75 11.36
C THR A 390 4.37 32.19 11.18
N LYS A 391 3.43 33.07 10.85
CA LYS A 391 3.69 34.51 10.88
C LYS A 391 4.21 34.78 12.28
N SER A 392 5.47 35.21 12.37
CA SER A 392 6.06 35.69 13.60
C SER A 392 5.11 36.73 14.20
N PRO A 393 4.82 36.69 15.52
CA PRO A 393 3.99 37.72 16.12
C PRO A 393 4.71 39.06 15.95
N ALA A 394 4.01 40.02 15.34
CA ALA A 394 4.46 41.39 15.25
C ALA A 394 4.80 41.87 16.67
N ARG A 395 6.04 42.35 16.85
CA ARG A 395 6.42 43.16 18.01
C ARG A 395 5.48 44.37 18.04
N HIS A 396 4.61 44.42 19.05
CA HIS A 396 4.08 45.69 19.51
C HIS A 396 5.15 46.35 20.37
N GLU A 397 5.90 47.28 19.77
CA GLU A 397 6.56 48.37 20.46
C GLU A 397 6.07 49.67 19.82
N LYS A 398 5.05 50.26 20.44
CA LYS A 398 5.03 51.64 20.95
C LYS A 398 3.71 51.92 21.63
#